data_AF-A0A9X2J8S1-F1
#
_entry.id   AF-A0A9X2J8S1-F1
#
_cell.length_a   1.000
_cell.length_b   1.000
_cell.length_c   1.000
_cell.angle_alpha   90.00
_cell.angle_beta   90.00
_cell.angle_gamma   90.00
#
_symmetry.space_group_name_H-M   'P 1'
#
loop_
_entity.id
_entity.type
_entity.pdbx_description
1 polymer ?
#
loop_
_entity_poly.entity_id
_entity_poly.type
_entity_poly.pdbx_seq_one_letter_code
_entity_poly.pdbx_strand_id
1 'polypeptide(L)'
;LEVLDLNGAIITLDAMGCQKTITQKIIERGGDYAIAVKGNQDKLYQQITRYFNNLFDMQHHKQVDTDCVEEVNRGRVESRKCLSTSSIDWLEGKEQWHGL
;
A
#
# COMPACT_ATOMS: atom_id res chain seq x y z
N LEU A 1 18.10 8.41 -3.03
CA LEU A 1 17.79 7.51 -4.16
C LEU A 1 18.92 7.45 -5.18
N GLU A 2 19.47 8.57 -5.67
CA GLU A 2 20.41 8.63 -6.83
C GLU A 2 21.60 7.67 -6.80
N VAL A 3 22.12 7.36 -5.61
CA VAL A 3 23.28 6.46 -5.44
C VAL A 3 22.90 4.97 -5.35
N LEU A 4 21.61 4.65 -5.25
CA LEU A 4 21.11 3.28 -5.14
C LEU A 4 20.75 2.74 -6.53
N ASP A 5 21.08 1.48 -6.81
CA ASP A 5 20.51 0.74 -7.94
C ASP A 5 19.11 0.26 -7.57
N LEU A 6 18.11 0.63 -8.36
CA LEU A 6 16.69 0.36 -8.07
C LEU A 6 16.08 -0.63 -9.06
N ASN A 7 16.80 -1.04 -10.10
CA ASN A 7 16.23 -1.82 -11.18
C ASN A 7 15.76 -3.21 -10.68
N GLY A 8 14.46 -3.49 -10.81
CA GLY A 8 13.83 -4.72 -10.33
C GLY A 8 13.67 -4.81 -8.80
N ALA A 9 13.94 -3.75 -8.05
CA ALA A 9 13.79 -3.72 -6.60
C ALA A 9 12.42 -3.19 -6.17
N ILE A 10 11.86 -3.74 -5.09
CA ILE A 10 10.68 -3.17 -4.41
C ILE A 10 11.15 -2.29 -3.25
N ILE A 11 10.86 -1.00 -3.35
CA ILE A 11 11.25 -0.01 -2.35
C ILE A 11 10.12 0.19 -1.34
N THR A 12 10.43 -0.11 -0.07
CA THR A 12 9.53 0.16 1.05
C THR A 12 9.97 1.40 1.81
N LEU A 13 9.04 2.30 2.12
CA LEU A 13 9.30 3.49 2.92
C LEU A 13 8.20 3.69 3.96
N ASP A 14 8.55 4.35 5.06
CA ASP A 14 7.56 4.80 6.02
C ASP A 14 6.69 5.92 5.43
N ALA A 15 5.65 6.31 6.19
CA ALA A 15 4.66 7.26 5.71
C ALA A 15 5.25 8.64 5.38
N MET A 16 6.28 9.12 6.09
CA MET A 16 6.95 10.39 5.77
C MET A 16 7.59 10.37 4.38
N GLY A 17 7.98 9.19 3.88
CA GLY A 17 8.47 8.97 2.53
C GLY A 17 7.39 8.86 1.45
N CYS A 18 6.11 8.89 1.81
CA CYS A 18 4.98 8.83 0.88
C CYS A 18 4.81 10.17 0.15
N GLN A 19 5.65 10.40 -0.86
CA GLN A 19 5.66 11.61 -1.68
C GLN A 19 5.67 11.22 -3.15
N LYS A 20 4.87 11.93 -3.96
CA LYS A 20 4.72 11.66 -5.40
C LYS A 20 6.04 11.77 -6.17
N THR A 21 6.91 12.69 -5.76
CA THR A 21 8.25 12.85 -6.33
C THR A 21 9.16 11.66 -6.03
N ILE A 22 8.97 11.01 -4.88
CA ILE A 22 9.73 9.81 -4.48
C ILE A 22 9.25 8.59 -5.29
N THR A 23 7.93 8.38 -5.41
CA THR A 23 7.38 7.26 -6.20
C THR A 23 7.75 7.39 -7.68
N GLN A 24 7.64 8.59 -8.24
CA GLN A 24 8.10 8.88 -9.60
C GLN A 24 9.57 8.48 -9.81
N LYS A 25 10.45 8.90 -8.89
CA LYS A 25 11.89 8.59 -9.00
C LYS A 25 12.23 7.10 -8.86
N ILE A 26 11.40 6.34 -8.14
CA ILE A 26 11.56 4.88 -8.03
C ILE A 26 11.24 4.23 -9.37
N ILE A 27 10.08 4.57 -9.96
CA ILE A 27 9.60 4.04 -11.25
C ILE A 27 10.54 4.42 -12.40
N GLU A 28 10.96 5.69 -12.49
CA GLU A 28 11.89 6.18 -13.52
C GLU A 28 13.23 5.44 -13.53
N ARG A 29 13.57 4.77 -12.42
CA ARG A 29 14.82 4.02 -12.26
C ARG A 29 14.60 2.51 -12.28
N GLY A 30 13.43 2.05 -12.72
CA GLY A 30 13.11 0.64 -12.93
C GLY A 30 12.78 -0.14 -11.66
N GLY A 31 12.51 0.53 -10.55
CA GLY A 31 12.04 -0.12 -9.32
C GLY A 31 10.53 0.01 -9.16
N ASP A 32 9.98 -0.82 -8.28
CA ASP A 32 8.59 -0.76 -7.80
C ASP A 32 8.55 -0.29 -6.34
N TYR A 33 7.37 -0.07 -5.77
CA TYR A 33 7.27 0.38 -4.38
C TYR A 33 6.09 -0.18 -3.60
N ALA A 34 6.29 -0.28 -2.28
CA ALA A 34 5.26 -0.56 -1.29
C ALA A 34 5.45 0.39 -0.09
N ILE A 35 4.79 1.56 -0.16
CA ILE A 35 5.01 2.67 0.79
C ILE A 35 3.80 2.82 1.70
N ALA A 36 4.05 3.05 2.99
CA ALA A 36 2.98 3.27 3.94
C ALA A 36 2.27 4.61 3.67
N VAL A 37 0.94 4.61 3.75
CA VAL A 37 0.13 5.83 3.65
C VAL A 37 -0.49 6.13 5.03
N LYS A 38 -0.37 7.37 5.50
CA LYS A 38 -0.99 7.86 6.76
C LYS A 38 -1.56 9.27 6.54
N GLY A 39 -1.82 10.01 7.62
CA GLY A 39 -2.40 11.36 7.58
C GLY A 39 -1.58 12.43 6.85
N ASN A 40 -0.33 12.17 6.48
CA ASN A 40 0.45 13.07 5.61
C ASN A 40 -0.02 13.06 4.14
N GLN A 41 -0.88 12.11 3.77
CA GLN A 41 -1.60 12.06 2.50
C GLN A 41 -3.10 11.84 2.79
N ASP A 42 -3.72 12.76 3.53
CA ASP A 42 -5.05 12.59 4.13
C ASP A 42 -6.12 12.11 3.14
N LYS A 43 -6.25 12.74 1.97
CA LYS A 43 -7.21 12.33 0.95
C LYS A 43 -7.00 10.87 0.50
N LEU A 44 -5.76 10.50 0.18
CA LEU A 44 -5.41 9.13 -0.23
C LEU A 44 -5.69 8.13 0.89
N TYR A 45 -5.28 8.47 2.12
CA TYR A 45 -5.50 7.64 3.30
C TYR A 45 -6.99 7.37 3.54
N GLN A 46 -7.83 8.42 3.47
CA GLN A 46 -9.27 8.30 3.65
C GLN A 46 -9.92 7.42 2.57
N GLN A 47 -9.52 7.59 1.30
CA GLN A 47 -10.04 6.78 0.21
C GLN A 47 -9.68 5.29 0.37
N ILE A 48 -8.41 4.99 0.68
CA ILE A 48 -7.93 3.62 0.95
C ILE A 48 -8.70 3.01 2.13
N THR A 49 -8.78 3.75 3.24
CA THR A 49 -9.49 3.29 4.45
C THR A 49 -10.96 3.00 4.16
N ARG A 50 -11.64 3.89 3.43
CA ARG A 50 -13.04 3.72 3.04
C ARG A 50 -13.23 2.48 2.17
N TYR A 51 -12.35 2.27 1.18
CA TYR A 51 -12.43 1.11 0.29
C TYR A 51 -12.32 -0.20 1.07
N PHE A 52 -11.28 -0.34 1.91
CA PHE A 52 -11.09 -1.57 2.68
C PHE A 52 -12.18 -1.78 3.75
N ASN A 53 -12.63 -0.73 4.44
CA ASN A 53 -13.72 -0.84 5.42
C ASN A 53 -15.03 -1.33 4.77
N ASN A 54 -15.40 -0.79 3.60
CA ASN A 54 -16.60 -1.23 2.89
C ASN A 54 -16.55 -2.72 2.51
N LEU A 55 -15.36 -3.27 2.24
CA LEU A 55 -15.20 -4.68 1.91
C LEU A 55 -15.43 -5.59 3.13
N PHE A 56 -15.08 -5.14 4.34
CA PHE A 56 -15.41 -5.85 5.56
C PHE A 56 -16.92 -5.90 5.79
N ASP A 57 -17.63 -4.81 5.51
CA ASP A 57 -19.07 -4.70 5.77
C ASP A 57 -19.92 -5.49 4.75
N MET A 58 -19.49 -5.58 3.49
CA MET A 58 -20.33 -6.14 2.40
C MET A 58 -20.01 -7.59 1.99
N GLN A 59 -19.10 -8.30 2.69
CA GLN A 59 -18.64 -9.66 2.31
C GLN A 59 -18.23 -9.78 0.83
N HIS A 60 -17.83 -8.68 0.18
CA HIS A 60 -17.44 -8.63 -1.23
C HIS A 60 -15.98 -9.07 -1.39
N HIS A 61 -15.71 -10.34 -1.05
CA HIS A 61 -14.38 -10.95 -1.07
C HIS A 61 -13.84 -11.24 -2.48
N LYS A 62 -14.60 -10.94 -3.55
CA LYS A 62 -14.24 -11.39 -4.91
C LYS A 62 -13.12 -10.57 -5.58
N GLN A 63 -12.70 -9.44 -5.02
CA GLN A 63 -11.70 -8.55 -5.64
C GLN A 63 -10.47 -8.29 -4.76
N VAL A 64 -10.35 -8.96 -3.61
CA VAL A 64 -9.28 -8.71 -2.65
C VAL A 64 -8.67 -10.02 -2.20
N ASP A 65 -7.34 -10.09 -2.32
CA ASP A 65 -6.56 -11.18 -1.74
C ASP A 65 -6.39 -10.93 -0.24
N THR A 66 -6.52 -12.00 0.54
CA THR A 66 -6.43 -11.95 1.99
C THR A 66 -5.41 -12.96 2.46
N ASP A 67 -4.47 -12.51 3.29
CA ASP A 67 -3.56 -13.40 4.02
C ASP A 67 -3.70 -13.15 5.52
N CYS A 68 -3.63 -14.21 6.32
CA CYS A 68 -3.82 -14.13 7.76
C CYS A 68 -2.87 -15.09 8.47
N VAL A 69 -2.06 -14.54 9.37
CA VAL A 69 -1.09 -15.29 10.16
C VAL A 69 -1.38 -15.08 11.63
N GLU A 70 -1.47 -16.18 12.37
CA GLU A 70 -1.60 -16.18 13.82
C GLU A 70 -0.34 -16.77 14.45
N GLU A 71 0.25 -16.05 15.40
CA GLU A 71 1.46 -16.46 16.10
C GLU A 71 1.26 -16.36 17.61
N VAL A 72 1.81 -17.32 18.34
CA VAL A 72 1.89 -17.26 19.80
C VAL A 72 3.28 -16.78 20.20
N ASN A 73 3.38 -15.60 20.77
CA ASN A 73 4.63 -15.01 21.23
C ASN A 73 4.55 -14.69 22.73
N ARG A 74 5.37 -15.37 23.55
CA ARG A 74 5.44 -15.18 25.01
C ARG A 74 4.06 -15.23 25.70
N GLY A 75 3.19 -16.14 25.25
CA GLY A 75 1.83 -16.31 25.77
C GLY A 75 0.78 -15.33 25.22
N ARG A 76 1.17 -14.38 24.35
CA ARG A 76 0.23 -13.54 23.59
C ARG A 76 -0.06 -14.21 22.24
N VAL A 77 -1.34 -14.29 21.89
CA VAL A 77 -1.77 -14.62 20.52
C VAL A 77 -1.81 -13.32 19.73
N GLU A 78 -1.04 -13.25 18.65
CA GLU A 78 -1.01 -12.14 17.71
C GLU A 78 -1.57 -12.60 16.38
N SER A 79 -2.59 -11.91 15.88
CA SER A 79 -3.16 -12.14 14.55
C SER A 79 -2.80 -10.96 13.64
N ARG A 80 -2.23 -11.26 12.47
CA ARG A 80 -1.88 -10.29 11.43
C ARG A 80 -2.66 -10.63 10.17
N LYS A 81 -3.51 -9.71 9.73
CA LYS A 81 -4.29 -9.83 8.49
C LYS A 81 -3.83 -8.82 7.47
N CYS A 82 -3.48 -9.28 6.27
CA CYS A 82 -3.15 -8.45 5.12
C CYS A 82 -4.28 -8.53 4.08
N LEU A 83 -4.59 -7.40 3.46
CA LEU A 83 -5.54 -7.28 2.37
C LEU A 83 -4.87 -6.54 1.22
N SER A 84 -4.98 -7.08 0.01
CA SER A 84 -4.44 -6.45 -1.21
C SER A 84 -5.42 -6.53 -2.37
N THR A 85 -5.40 -5.52 -3.23
CA THR A 85 -6.23 -5.46 -4.44
C THR A 85 -5.41 -4.92 -5.60
N SER A 86 -5.60 -5.48 -6.79
CA SER A 86 -5.14 -4.88 -8.05
C SER A 86 -6.20 -3.97 -8.68
N SER A 87 -7.43 -4.02 -8.19
CA SER A 87 -8.52 -3.15 -8.65
C SER A 87 -8.41 -1.80 -7.95
N ILE A 88 -8.04 -0.76 -8.70
CA ILE A 88 -7.79 0.60 -8.19
C ILE A 88 -8.63 1.67 -8.91
N ASP A 89 -9.62 1.29 -9.72
CA ASP A 89 -10.47 2.25 -10.46
C ASP A 89 -11.31 3.15 -9.56
N TRP A 90 -11.53 2.74 -8.31
CA TRP A 90 -12.17 3.53 -7.27
C TRP A 90 -11.28 4.66 -6.72
N LEU A 91 -9.97 4.61 -6.97
CA LEU A 91 -9.02 5.58 -6.42
C LEU A 91 -8.93 6.81 -7.31
N GLU A 92 -9.65 7.87 -6.92
CA GLU A 92 -9.47 9.20 -7.51
C GLU A 92 -8.03 9.70 -7.32
N GLY A 93 -7.46 10.34 -8.34
CA GLY A 93 -6.13 10.93 -8.25
C GLY A 93 -4.98 9.93 -8.42
N LYS A 94 -5.27 8.67 -8.79
CA LYS A 94 -4.26 7.63 -9.01
C LYS A 94 -3.22 8.02 -10.06
N GLU A 95 -3.61 8.83 -11.04
CA GLU A 95 -2.73 9.35 -12.10
C GLU A 95 -1.58 10.24 -11.56
N GLN A 96 -1.71 10.73 -10.33
CA GLN A 96 -0.69 11.54 -9.67
C GLN A 96 0.39 10.68 -8.99
N TRP A 97 0.21 9.36 -8.98
CA TRP A 97 1.09 8.37 -8.37
C TRP A 97 1.62 7.45 -9.47
N HIS A 98 2.78 7.78 -10.01
CA HIS A 98 3.46 6.96 -11.01
C HIS A 98 3.62 5.52 -10.52
N GLY A 99 3.27 4.54 -11.34
CA GLY A 99 3.32 3.12 -10.98
C GLY A 99 2.00 2.56 -10.42
N LEU A 100 0.98 3.40 -10.22
CA LEU A 100 -0.41 2.99 -10.04
C LEU A 100 -1.19 3.09 -11.35
#